data_AF-A0A960QPW5-F1
#
_entry.id   AF-A0A960QPW5-F1
#
_cell.length_a   1.000
_cell.length_b   1.000
_cell.length_c   1.000
_cell.angle_alpha   90.00
_cell.angle_beta   90.00
_cell.angle_gamma   90.00
#
_symmetry.space_group_name_H-M   'P 1'
#
loop_
_entity.id
_entity.type
_entity.pdbx_description
1 polymer ?
#
loop_
_entity_poly.entity_id
_entity_poly.type
_entity_poly.pdbx_seq_one_letter_code
_entity_poly.pdbx_strand_id
1 'polypeptide(L)'
;TQGGRILHRLRSHSASGGGRHPGIYILARQHGGETPGSWVLDGLLRHFAQVRKGGYDLWVVPFADLDGCLRGHFGRNGSPVDLDQSWGPEPQRHEARVIDHDLQRWKTRCNPILALDLQSPGVSERAGVKGTMTGQADHPLARAETKWCNVFQSELQPAFAADDFKRNEDEPGSFTAHLRNEHQVPAVKLSIPYAHCGSNLLTQKNYREIGQLIAKAILRKNG
;
A
#
# COMPACT_ATOMS: atom_id res chain seq x y z
N THR A 1 -14.31 -12.90 1.94
CA THR A 1 -14.95 -11.61 2.26
C THR A 1 -16.18 -11.91 3.10
N GLN A 2 -16.72 -10.91 3.82
CA GLN A 2 -17.94 -11.04 4.62
C GLN A 2 -19.13 -11.50 3.77
N GLY A 3 -19.17 -11.11 2.49
CA GLY A 3 -20.15 -11.56 1.50
C GLY A 3 -19.85 -12.92 0.87
N GLY A 4 -18.96 -13.72 1.44
CA GLY A 4 -18.70 -15.10 1.01
C GLY A 4 -17.82 -15.25 -0.24
N ARG A 5 -17.17 -14.18 -0.71
CA ARG A 5 -16.28 -14.22 -1.89
C ARG A 5 -14.84 -14.52 -1.52
N ILE A 6 -14.09 -15.05 -2.47
CA ILE A 6 -12.66 -15.29 -2.31
C ILE A 6 -11.93 -13.95 -2.30
N LEU A 7 -11.11 -13.72 -1.27
CA LEU A 7 -10.18 -12.60 -1.25
C LEU A 7 -8.94 -12.97 -2.06
N HIS A 8 -8.79 -12.37 -3.23
CA HIS A 8 -7.66 -12.67 -4.11
C HIS A 8 -6.35 -12.08 -3.57
N ARG A 9 -5.28 -12.86 -3.68
CA ARG A 9 -3.91 -12.40 -3.46
C ARG A 9 -3.04 -12.77 -4.65
N LEU A 10 -2.06 -11.93 -4.95
CA LEU A 10 -1.01 -12.20 -5.91
C LEU A 10 0.32 -12.32 -5.17
N ARG A 11 1.17 -13.24 -5.63
CA ARG A 11 2.52 -13.42 -5.11
C ARG A 11 3.50 -13.56 -6.27
N SER A 12 4.59 -12.80 -6.27
CA SER A 12 5.72 -13.11 -7.15
C SER A 12 6.48 -14.31 -6.59
N HIS A 13 6.65 -15.36 -7.39
CA HIS A 13 7.38 -16.56 -6.98
C HIS A 13 8.88 -16.38 -7.27
N SER A 14 9.71 -16.28 -6.23
CA SER A 14 11.14 -16.65 -6.36
C SER A 14 11.26 -18.16 -6.19
N ALA A 15 11.75 -18.86 -7.21
CA ALA A 15 11.70 -20.31 -7.37
C ALA A 15 12.67 -21.14 -6.52
N SER A 16 13.11 -20.63 -5.37
CA SER A 16 13.99 -21.38 -4.47
C SER A 16 13.59 -21.16 -3.03
N GLY A 17 12.92 -22.15 -2.45
CA GLY A 17 12.64 -22.19 -1.01
C GLY A 17 13.94 -22.05 -0.22
N GLY A 18 13.91 -21.22 0.84
CA GLY A 18 14.99 -21.09 1.81
C GLY A 18 15.75 -19.75 1.80
N GLY A 19 15.50 -18.84 0.85
CA GLY A 19 16.15 -17.53 0.81
C GLY A 19 15.40 -16.45 1.60
N ARG A 20 16.10 -15.70 2.46
CA ARG A 20 15.60 -14.46 3.11
C ARG A 20 15.57 -13.27 2.12
N HIS A 21 14.88 -13.41 0.99
CA HIS A 21 14.74 -12.31 0.03
C HIS A 21 13.97 -11.14 0.67
N PRO A 22 14.29 -9.87 0.32
CA PRO A 22 13.51 -8.74 0.78
C PRO A 22 12.03 -8.85 0.34
N GLY A 23 11.13 -8.85 1.31
CA GLY A 23 9.69 -8.99 1.11
C GLY A 23 8.98 -7.64 1.13
N ILE A 24 8.00 -7.47 0.22
CA ILE A 24 7.13 -6.30 0.20
C ILE A 24 5.68 -6.74 0.18
N TYR A 25 4.89 -6.19 1.08
CA TYR A 25 3.45 -6.38 1.11
C TYR A 25 2.74 -5.15 0.57
N ILE A 26 1.77 -5.32 -0.33
CA ILE A 26 1.04 -4.21 -0.93
C ILE A 26 -0.46 -4.47 -0.79
N LEU A 27 -1.14 -3.53 -0.16
CA LEU A 27 -2.58 -3.51 0.00
C LEU A 27 -3.15 -2.38 -0.86
N ALA A 28 -4.26 -2.64 -1.53
CA ALA A 28 -5.04 -1.62 -2.19
C ALA A 28 -6.52 -1.82 -1.90
N ARG A 29 -7.29 -0.73 -2.03
CA ARG A 29 -8.75 -0.76 -2.02
C ARG A 29 -9.31 -1.25 -0.68
N GLN A 30 -8.76 -0.76 0.43
CA GLN A 30 -9.44 -0.82 1.72
C GLN A 30 -10.80 -0.13 1.64
N HIS A 31 -10.88 0.94 0.86
CA HIS A 31 -12.10 1.60 0.45
C HIS A 31 -12.44 1.25 -1.01
N GLY A 32 -13.61 0.66 -1.25
CA GLY A 32 -14.05 0.20 -2.58
C GLY A 32 -14.19 1.29 -3.65
N GLY A 33 -14.24 2.58 -3.29
CA GLY A 33 -14.29 3.69 -4.22
C GLY A 33 -12.93 4.17 -4.71
N GLU A 34 -11.84 3.84 -4.02
CA GLU A 34 -10.51 4.41 -4.22
C GLU A 34 -9.81 3.76 -5.45
N THR A 35 -10.39 3.95 -6.64
CA THR A 35 -9.94 3.35 -7.92
C THR A 35 -8.54 3.76 -8.37
N PRO A 36 -8.00 4.96 -8.06
CA PRO A 36 -6.62 5.31 -8.40
C PRO A 36 -5.60 4.32 -7.82
N GLY A 37 -5.80 3.83 -6.59
CA GLY A 37 -4.95 2.82 -5.97
C GLY A 37 -4.78 1.56 -6.82
N SER A 38 -5.85 1.09 -7.49
CA SER A 38 -5.78 -0.06 -8.40
C SER A 38 -5.00 0.23 -9.68
N TRP A 39 -5.09 1.44 -10.24
CA TRP A 39 -4.33 1.81 -11.44
C TRP A 39 -2.84 2.04 -11.16
N VAL A 40 -2.54 2.60 -9.99
CA VAL A 40 -1.16 2.68 -9.48
C VAL A 40 -0.61 1.27 -9.26
N LEU A 41 -1.38 0.37 -8.65
CA LEU A 41 -0.98 -1.02 -8.48
C LEU A 41 -0.74 -1.73 -9.83
N ASP A 42 -1.59 -1.51 -10.83
CA ASP A 42 -1.42 -2.07 -12.19
C ASP A 42 -0.09 -1.61 -12.82
N GLY A 43 0.25 -0.31 -12.73
CA GLY A 43 1.52 0.22 -13.20
C GLY A 43 2.73 -0.38 -12.48
N LEU A 44 2.65 -0.46 -11.15
CA LEU A 44 3.68 -1.04 -10.30
C LEU A 44 3.95 -2.51 -10.67
N LEU A 45 2.90 -3.33 -10.74
CA LEU A 45 3.02 -4.76 -11.04
C LEU A 45 3.53 -5.01 -12.46
N ARG A 46 3.09 -4.24 -13.45
CA ARG A 46 3.63 -4.31 -14.82
C ARG A 46 5.12 -4.03 -14.86
N HIS A 47 5.59 -3.04 -14.10
CA HIS A 47 7.01 -2.73 -14.06
C HIS A 47 7.82 -3.87 -13.42
N PHE A 48 7.37 -4.41 -12.29
CA PHE A 48 8.02 -5.56 -11.66
C PHE A 48 8.05 -6.79 -12.57
N ALA A 49 6.98 -7.06 -13.33
CA ALA A 49 6.94 -8.18 -14.27
C ALA A 49 7.95 -8.06 -15.41
N GLN A 50 8.38 -6.84 -15.76
CA GLN A 50 9.40 -6.59 -16.79
C GLN A 50 10.84 -6.73 -16.24
N VAL A 51 11.03 -6.63 -14.92
CA VAL A 51 12.36 -6.66 -14.30
C VAL A 51 12.75 -8.09 -13.96
N ARG A 52 13.64 -8.69 -14.78
CA ARG A 52 14.06 -10.11 -14.66
C ARG A 52 14.79 -10.46 -13.35
N LYS A 53 15.31 -9.49 -12.60
CA LYS A 53 16.10 -9.69 -11.36
C LYS A 53 15.66 -8.74 -10.25
N GLY A 54 14.36 -8.69 -9.96
CA GLY A 54 13.85 -7.83 -8.89
C GLY A 54 14.40 -8.23 -7.51
N GLY A 55 14.62 -9.51 -7.25
CA GLY A 55 15.14 -9.97 -5.95
C GLY A 55 14.16 -9.78 -4.77
N TYR A 56 12.93 -9.31 -5.04
CA TYR A 56 11.88 -9.10 -4.04
C TYR A 56 10.83 -10.20 -4.08
N ASP A 57 10.35 -10.58 -2.90
CA ASP A 57 9.11 -11.36 -2.73
C ASP A 57 7.93 -10.40 -2.54
N LEU A 58 7.17 -10.16 -3.61
CA LEU A 58 5.97 -9.32 -3.59
C LEU A 58 4.75 -10.14 -3.20
N TRP A 59 4.01 -9.64 -2.21
CA TRP A 59 2.70 -10.15 -1.81
C TRP A 59 1.70 -9.01 -1.91
N VAL A 60 0.61 -9.24 -2.63
CA VAL A 60 -0.30 -8.17 -3.02
C VAL A 60 -1.75 -8.59 -2.81
N VAL A 61 -2.51 -7.72 -2.15
CA VAL A 61 -3.96 -7.80 -2.03
C VAL A 61 -4.55 -6.65 -2.86
N PRO A 62 -4.98 -6.90 -4.12
CA PRO A 62 -5.43 -5.85 -5.02
C PRO A 62 -6.79 -5.26 -4.66
N PHE A 63 -7.61 -6.02 -3.94
CA PHE A 63 -8.96 -5.64 -3.53
C PHE A 63 -9.21 -6.08 -2.10
N ALA A 64 -8.88 -5.23 -1.12
CA ALA A 64 -9.14 -5.54 0.29
C ALA A 64 -10.65 -5.58 0.59
N ASP A 65 -11.41 -4.59 0.12
CA ASP A 65 -12.88 -4.56 0.19
C ASP A 65 -13.51 -4.93 -1.17
N LEU A 66 -13.33 -6.19 -1.59
CA LEU A 66 -13.89 -6.68 -2.86
C LEU A 66 -15.42 -6.58 -2.90
N ASP A 67 -16.10 -6.81 -1.77
CA ASP A 67 -17.55 -6.70 -1.73
C ASP A 67 -18.02 -5.25 -1.92
N GLY A 68 -17.36 -4.28 -1.28
CA GLY A 68 -17.64 -2.86 -1.50
C GLY A 68 -17.36 -2.43 -2.94
N CYS A 69 -16.27 -2.92 -3.55
CA CYS A 69 -15.95 -2.68 -4.96
C CYS A 69 -17.11 -3.13 -5.87
N LEU A 70 -17.63 -4.34 -5.66
CA LEU A 70 -18.70 -4.91 -6.50
C LEU A 70 -20.05 -4.23 -6.30
N ARG A 71 -20.31 -3.68 -5.11
CA ARG A 71 -21.54 -2.93 -4.80
C ARG A 71 -21.48 -1.46 -5.23
N GLY A 72 -20.33 -0.98 -5.70
CA GLY A 72 -20.12 0.44 -6.00
C GLY A 72 -20.07 1.33 -4.75
N HIS A 73 -19.76 0.76 -3.58
CA HIS A 73 -19.61 1.52 -2.36
C HIS A 73 -18.25 2.23 -2.34
N PHE A 74 -18.22 3.47 -1.85
CA PHE A 74 -16.94 4.16 -1.64
C PHE A 74 -16.11 3.49 -0.55
N GLY A 75 -16.75 2.96 0.51
CA GLY A 75 -16.11 2.13 1.53
C GLY A 75 -15.76 2.86 2.83
N ARG A 76 -15.58 4.19 2.80
CA ARG A 76 -15.38 4.99 4.03
C ARG A 76 -16.60 4.94 4.93
N ASN A 77 -16.36 4.85 6.24
CA ASN A 77 -17.40 4.71 7.27
C ASN A 77 -18.33 3.50 6.99
N GLY A 78 -17.77 2.43 6.41
CA GLY A 78 -18.50 1.21 6.10
C GLY A 78 -19.02 0.49 7.35
N SER A 79 -20.08 -0.31 7.17
CA SER A 79 -20.59 -1.20 8.22
C SER A 79 -19.87 -2.57 8.16
N PRO A 80 -19.58 -3.23 9.29
CA PRO A 80 -19.84 -2.81 10.68
C PRO A 80 -18.87 -1.74 11.21
N VAL A 81 -17.68 -1.65 10.61
CA VAL A 81 -16.66 -0.64 10.86
C VAL A 81 -15.92 -0.38 9.54
N ASP A 82 -15.30 0.78 9.40
CA ASP A 82 -14.41 1.05 8.28
C ASP A 82 -13.26 0.02 8.22
N LEU A 83 -12.92 -0.51 7.05
CA LEU A 83 -11.85 -1.49 6.92
C LEU A 83 -10.50 -0.90 7.35
N ASP A 84 -10.23 0.37 7.02
CA ASP A 84 -9.00 1.06 7.41
C ASP A 84 -8.98 1.49 8.88
N GLN A 85 -10.03 1.19 9.64
CA GLN A 85 -10.07 1.37 11.10
C GLN A 85 -10.28 0.04 11.84
N SER A 86 -10.24 -1.07 11.10
CA SER A 86 -10.56 -2.39 11.64
C SER A 86 -9.33 -3.22 12.01
N TRP A 87 -8.14 -2.62 11.97
CA TRP A 87 -6.88 -3.29 12.29
C TRP A 87 -6.55 -3.16 13.78
N GLY A 88 -5.69 -4.05 14.28
CA GLY A 88 -5.30 -4.17 15.68
C GLY A 88 -5.02 -5.63 16.05
N PRO A 89 -4.69 -5.92 17.32
CA PRO A 89 -4.41 -7.28 17.79
C PRO A 89 -5.51 -8.29 17.45
N GLU A 90 -6.77 -7.83 17.45
CA GLU A 90 -7.94 -8.58 17.00
C GLU A 90 -8.66 -7.78 15.90
N PRO A 91 -8.33 -8.00 14.61
CA PRO A 91 -8.96 -7.22 13.55
C PRO A 91 -10.48 -7.45 13.49
N GLN A 92 -11.23 -6.35 13.37
CA GLN A 92 -12.68 -6.35 13.54
C GLN A 92 -13.44 -6.82 12.30
N ARG A 93 -12.84 -6.68 11.11
CA ARG A 93 -13.42 -7.16 9.84
C ARG A 93 -12.82 -8.49 9.41
N HIS A 94 -13.65 -9.31 8.77
CA HIS A 94 -13.22 -10.60 8.26
C HIS A 94 -12.08 -10.47 7.23
N GLU A 95 -12.16 -9.47 6.34
CA GLU A 95 -11.10 -9.17 5.38
C GLU A 95 -9.78 -8.86 6.08
N ALA A 96 -9.79 -7.98 7.09
CA ALA A 96 -8.61 -7.64 7.87
C ALA A 96 -8.02 -8.86 8.58
N ARG A 97 -8.85 -9.73 9.17
CA ARG A 97 -8.41 -11.00 9.79
C ARG A 97 -7.75 -11.95 8.80
N VAL A 98 -8.33 -12.10 7.60
CA VAL A 98 -7.77 -12.97 6.56
C VAL A 98 -6.44 -12.41 6.05
N ILE A 99 -6.35 -11.09 5.85
CA ILE A 99 -5.13 -10.42 5.43
C ILE A 99 -4.05 -10.53 6.51
N ASP A 100 -4.40 -10.38 7.79
CA ASP A 100 -3.47 -10.55 8.89
C ASP A 100 -2.86 -11.96 8.95
N HIS A 101 -3.70 -12.98 8.74
CA HIS A 101 -3.22 -14.35 8.61
C HIS A 101 -2.28 -14.55 7.42
N ASP A 102 -2.49 -13.80 6.33
CA ASP A 102 -1.61 -13.81 5.16
C ASP A 102 -0.28 -13.09 5.42
N LEU A 103 -0.29 -12.00 6.20
CA LEU A 103 0.91 -11.30 6.67
C LEU A 103 1.82 -12.24 7.48
N GLN A 104 1.26 -13.03 8.40
CA GLN A 104 2.05 -14.02 9.15
C GLN A 104 2.71 -15.06 8.22
N ARG A 105 1.99 -15.48 7.17
CA ARG A 105 2.51 -16.41 6.15
C ARG A 105 3.56 -15.78 5.23
N TRP A 106 3.48 -14.48 5.01
CA TRP A 106 4.46 -13.70 4.27
C TRP A 106 5.76 -13.57 5.07
N LYS A 107 5.66 -13.20 6.36
CA LYS A 107 6.81 -13.06 7.27
C LYS A 107 7.66 -14.33 7.41
N THR A 108 7.04 -15.51 7.32
CA THR A 108 7.77 -16.78 7.38
C THR A 108 8.47 -17.16 6.08
N ARG A 109 8.24 -16.44 4.97
CA ARG A 109 8.73 -16.79 3.63
C ARG A 109 9.73 -15.82 3.02
N CYS A 110 9.91 -14.65 3.62
CA CYS A 110 10.84 -13.62 3.16
C CYS A 110 11.35 -12.80 4.34
N ASN A 111 12.19 -11.79 4.08
CA ASN A 111 12.59 -10.77 5.03
C ASN A 111 11.72 -9.51 4.85
N PRO A 112 10.69 -9.26 5.67
CA PRO A 112 9.82 -8.09 5.53
C PRO A 112 10.60 -6.78 5.63
N ILE A 113 10.52 -5.94 4.60
CA ILE A 113 11.22 -4.64 4.59
C ILE A 113 10.29 -3.44 4.38
N LEU A 114 9.07 -3.69 3.91
CA LEU A 114 8.07 -2.66 3.64
C LEU A 114 6.67 -3.27 3.50
N ALA A 115 5.68 -2.61 4.08
CA ALA A 115 4.28 -2.72 3.70
C ALA A 115 3.79 -1.39 3.10
N LEU A 116 2.99 -1.45 2.04
CA LEU A 116 2.37 -0.31 1.38
C LEU A 116 0.85 -0.43 1.44
N ASP A 117 0.20 0.67 1.80
CA ASP A 117 -1.24 0.83 1.63
C ASP A 117 -1.53 1.92 0.59
N LEU A 118 -2.20 1.56 -0.50
CA LEU A 118 -2.50 2.46 -1.61
C LEU A 118 -3.94 3.00 -1.44
N GLN A 119 -4.04 4.25 -1.00
CA GLN A 119 -5.30 4.92 -0.72
C GLN A 119 -5.57 6.09 -1.66
N SER A 120 -6.82 6.55 -1.71
CA SER A 120 -7.22 7.73 -2.50
C SER A 120 -8.31 8.54 -1.78
N PRO A 121 -7.94 9.37 -0.79
CA PRO A 121 -8.87 9.91 0.21
C PRO A 121 -9.99 10.82 -0.30
N GLY A 122 -9.93 11.30 -1.55
CA GLY A 122 -11.05 11.97 -2.18
C GLY A 122 -10.65 12.95 -3.29
N VAL A 123 -11.65 13.57 -3.92
CA VAL A 123 -11.50 14.49 -5.06
C VAL A 123 -10.92 15.87 -4.70
N SER A 124 -10.92 16.22 -3.42
CA SER A 124 -10.35 17.46 -2.89
C SER A 124 -8.82 17.43 -2.81
N GLU A 125 -8.23 16.24 -2.69
CA GLU A 125 -6.78 16.09 -2.66
C GLU A 125 -6.22 16.23 -4.08
N ARG A 126 -5.50 17.33 -4.30
CA ARG A 126 -4.93 17.68 -5.61
C ARG A 126 -3.44 17.99 -5.58
N ALA A 127 -2.81 18.07 -4.41
CA ALA A 127 -1.42 18.50 -4.31
C ALA A 127 -0.41 17.52 -4.93
N GLY A 128 -0.81 16.25 -5.10
CA GLY A 128 0.06 15.17 -5.54
C GLY A 128 0.00 13.99 -4.57
N VAL A 129 0.78 12.96 -4.85
CA VAL A 129 0.94 11.79 -4.00
C VAL A 129 1.62 12.20 -2.70
N LYS A 130 1.13 11.68 -1.57
CA LYS A 130 1.69 11.89 -0.24
C LYS A 130 2.02 10.54 0.41
N GLY A 131 3.10 10.49 1.16
CA GLY A 131 3.49 9.37 2.01
C GLY A 131 3.22 9.68 3.48
N THR A 132 2.24 8.98 4.05
CA THR A 132 1.90 9.07 5.47
C THR A 132 2.54 7.91 6.24
N MET A 133 3.24 8.26 7.31
CA MET A 133 3.75 7.33 8.31
C MET A 133 2.85 7.44 9.55
N THR A 134 2.79 6.39 10.36
CA THR A 134 1.90 6.35 11.52
C THR A 134 2.68 6.26 12.83
N GLY A 135 2.22 7.00 13.83
CA GLY A 135 2.70 6.92 15.21
C GLY A 135 3.90 7.83 15.53
N GLN A 136 4.53 7.60 16.69
CA GLN A 136 5.55 8.50 17.22
C GLN A 136 6.86 8.48 16.42
N ALA A 137 7.53 9.64 16.33
CA ALA A 137 8.75 9.81 15.53
C ALA A 137 9.98 9.04 16.07
N ASP A 138 9.96 8.63 17.33
CA ASP A 138 11.02 7.90 18.04
C ASP A 138 10.89 6.37 17.92
N HIS A 139 9.81 5.86 17.32
CA HIS A 139 9.63 4.43 17.14
C HIS A 139 10.80 3.80 16.33
N PRO A 140 11.21 2.55 16.62
CA PRO A 140 12.33 1.89 15.95
C PRO A 140 12.24 1.86 14.41
N LEU A 141 11.03 1.86 13.86
CA LEU A 141 10.77 1.77 12.42
C LEU A 141 10.67 3.13 11.71
N ALA A 142 10.52 4.24 12.45
CA ALA A 142 10.29 5.58 11.89
C ALA A 142 11.40 6.01 10.92
N ARG A 143 12.66 5.65 11.22
CA ARG A 143 13.81 5.92 10.34
C ARG A 143 13.72 5.16 9.02
N ALA A 144 13.26 3.91 9.04
CA ALA A 144 13.13 3.08 7.85
C ALA A 144 11.99 3.58 6.94
N GLU A 145 10.87 3.97 7.53
CA GLU A 145 9.71 4.56 6.85
C GLU A 145 10.05 5.92 6.24
N THR A 146 10.73 6.79 7.00
CA THR A 146 11.21 8.09 6.49
C THR A 146 12.11 7.91 5.27
N LYS A 147 13.02 6.92 5.31
CA LYS A 147 13.86 6.57 4.16
C LYS A 147 13.03 6.11 2.97
N TRP A 148 11.99 5.31 3.18
CA TRP A 148 11.09 4.90 2.10
C TRP A 148 10.35 6.09 1.50
N CYS A 149 9.77 6.96 2.31
CA CYS A 149 9.11 8.17 1.83
C CYS A 149 10.05 9.07 1.02
N ASN A 150 11.30 9.26 1.47
CA ASN A 150 12.29 10.05 0.72
C ASN A 150 12.57 9.45 -0.67
N VAL A 151 12.70 8.12 -0.76
CA VAL A 151 12.94 7.43 -2.04
C VAL A 151 11.72 7.54 -2.96
N PHE A 152 10.50 7.39 -2.43
CA PHE A 152 9.28 7.59 -3.21
C PHE A 152 9.13 9.03 -3.71
N GLN A 153 9.31 10.02 -2.83
CA GLN A 153 9.24 11.43 -3.20
C GLN A 153 10.26 11.76 -4.30
N SER A 154 11.50 11.27 -4.15
CA SER A 154 12.55 11.48 -5.14
C SER A 154 12.23 10.85 -6.48
N GLU A 155 11.65 9.65 -6.54
CA GLU A 155 11.34 9.02 -7.83
C GLU A 155 10.07 9.59 -8.48
N LEU A 156 9.08 9.99 -7.69
CA LEU A 156 7.84 10.61 -8.17
C LEU A 156 8.07 12.00 -8.75
N GLN A 157 9.10 12.72 -8.27
CA GLN A 157 9.47 14.07 -8.68
C GLN A 157 8.34 15.09 -8.46
N PRO A 158 8.57 16.41 -8.62
CA PRO A 158 7.51 17.42 -8.49
C PRO A 158 6.33 17.23 -9.46
N ALA A 159 6.48 16.37 -10.48
CA ALA A 159 5.41 16.03 -11.41
C ALA A 159 4.24 15.29 -10.74
N PHE A 160 4.53 14.44 -9.74
CA PHE A 160 3.52 13.62 -9.06
C PHE A 160 3.59 13.65 -7.53
N ALA A 161 4.72 14.02 -6.94
CA ALA A 161 4.85 14.17 -5.49
C ALA A 161 4.26 15.51 -5.04
N ALA A 162 3.50 15.49 -3.94
CA ALA A 162 3.14 16.73 -3.26
C ALA A 162 4.36 17.40 -2.62
N ASP A 163 4.35 18.74 -2.52
CA ASP A 163 5.40 19.50 -1.84
C ASP A 163 5.52 19.07 -0.37
N ASP A 164 4.38 18.84 0.29
CA ASP A 164 4.26 18.34 1.65
C ASP A 164 4.18 16.79 1.70
N PHE A 165 5.03 16.11 0.91
CA PHE A 165 4.94 14.66 0.69
C PHE A 165 4.88 13.84 1.98
N LYS A 166 5.74 14.12 2.96
CA LYS A 166 5.88 13.33 4.19
C LYS A 166 4.93 13.84 5.26
N ARG A 167 4.02 12.97 5.68
CA ARG A 167 3.10 13.25 6.80
C ARG A 167 3.26 12.24 7.90
N ASN A 168 2.93 12.66 9.11
CA ASN A 168 2.79 11.77 10.25
C ASN A 168 1.37 11.94 10.80
N GLU A 169 0.60 10.87 10.80
CA GLU A 169 -0.80 10.85 11.25
C GLU A 169 -0.96 9.75 12.30
N ASP A 170 -1.66 10.03 13.40
CA ASP A 170 -1.93 9.03 14.43
C ASP A 170 -3.26 8.33 14.14
N GLU A 171 -3.17 7.13 13.58
CA GLU A 171 -4.31 6.32 13.13
C GLU A 171 -4.19 4.90 13.72
N PRO A 172 -4.45 4.70 15.02
CA PRO A 172 -4.12 3.46 15.71
C PRO A 172 -4.83 2.21 15.16
N GLY A 173 -5.99 2.37 14.50
CA GLY A 173 -6.75 1.29 13.87
C GLY A 173 -6.40 1.01 12.41
N SER A 174 -5.37 1.68 11.85
CA SER A 174 -5.00 1.54 10.45
C SER A 174 -4.10 0.35 10.16
N PHE A 175 -4.05 -0.04 8.90
CA PHE A 175 -3.15 -1.09 8.43
C PHE A 175 -1.70 -0.76 8.77
N THR A 176 -1.27 0.48 8.57
CA THR A 176 0.12 0.89 8.82
C THR A 176 0.47 0.86 10.31
N ALA A 177 -0.45 1.27 11.19
CA ALA A 177 -0.27 1.14 12.65
C ALA A 177 -0.15 -0.33 13.08
N HIS A 178 -1.02 -1.19 12.55
CA HIS A 178 -1.03 -2.61 12.84
C HIS A 178 0.28 -3.31 12.42
N LEU A 179 0.78 -3.02 11.23
CA LEU A 179 2.07 -3.55 10.74
C LEU A 179 3.24 -3.10 11.61
N ARG A 180 3.22 -1.84 12.05
CA ARG A 180 4.25 -1.26 12.92
C ARG A 180 4.25 -1.92 14.29
N ASN A 181 3.09 -2.03 14.92
CA ASN A 181 2.96 -2.45 16.32
C ASN A 181 2.99 -3.99 16.47
N GLU A 182 2.16 -4.70 15.70
CA GLU A 182 1.99 -6.15 15.85
C GLU A 182 2.99 -6.94 15.03
N HIS A 183 3.42 -6.41 13.88
CA HIS A 183 4.29 -7.15 12.96
C HIS A 183 5.75 -6.69 12.97
N GLN A 184 6.04 -5.53 13.54
CA GLN A 184 7.37 -4.91 13.54
C GLN A 184 7.93 -4.71 12.12
N VAL A 185 7.05 -4.29 11.19
CA VAL A 185 7.39 -4.07 9.77
C VAL A 185 7.20 -2.60 9.40
N PRO A 186 8.18 -1.94 8.75
CA PRO A 186 8.01 -0.58 8.26
C PRO A 186 6.80 -0.48 7.31
N ALA A 187 5.91 0.47 7.53
CA ALA A 187 4.71 0.63 6.72
C ALA A 187 4.49 2.08 6.29
N VAL A 188 4.04 2.28 5.05
CA VAL A 188 3.73 3.61 4.49
C VAL A 188 2.39 3.58 3.78
N LYS A 189 1.51 4.52 4.13
CA LYS A 189 0.27 4.81 3.41
C LYS A 189 0.59 5.81 2.29
N LEU A 190 0.32 5.44 1.05
CA LEU A 190 0.44 6.33 -0.11
C LEU A 190 -0.94 6.86 -0.48
N SER A 191 -1.16 8.13 -0.20
CA SER A 191 -2.39 8.85 -0.56
C SER A 191 -2.27 9.38 -1.98
N ILE A 192 -3.03 8.80 -2.89
CA ILE A 192 -3.02 9.09 -4.33
C ILE A 192 -4.18 10.04 -4.65
N PRO A 193 -3.95 11.17 -5.34
CA PRO A 193 -5.02 12.07 -5.74
C PRO A 193 -6.06 11.37 -6.61
N TYR A 194 -7.33 11.69 -6.39
CA TYR A 194 -8.42 10.99 -7.09
C TYR A 194 -8.61 11.44 -8.54
N ALA A 195 -8.25 12.68 -8.86
CA ALA A 195 -8.52 13.27 -10.17
C ALA A 195 -7.41 14.18 -10.68
N HIS A 196 -6.78 14.99 -9.83
CA HIS A 196 -5.82 16.00 -10.27
C HIS A 196 -4.52 15.94 -9.48
N CYS A 197 -3.41 16.28 -10.13
CA CYS A 197 -2.14 16.61 -9.50
C CYS A 197 -1.75 18.02 -9.94
N GLY A 198 -1.88 19.00 -9.04
CA GLY A 198 -1.90 20.42 -9.37
C GLY A 198 -3.03 20.74 -10.35
N SER A 199 -2.67 21.32 -11.48
CA SER A 199 -3.58 21.60 -12.61
C SER A 199 -3.76 20.41 -13.57
N ASN A 200 -3.01 19.32 -13.40
CA ASN A 200 -3.02 18.20 -14.34
C ASN A 200 -4.12 17.20 -14.01
N LEU A 201 -5.00 16.92 -14.97
CA LEU A 201 -5.97 15.83 -14.88
C LEU A 201 -5.25 14.47 -15.00
N LEU A 202 -5.43 13.61 -14.01
CA LEU A 202 -4.84 12.28 -13.97
C LEU A 202 -5.68 11.28 -14.75
N THR A 203 -5.07 10.68 -15.77
CA THR A 203 -5.63 9.57 -16.53
C THR A 203 -5.12 8.23 -16.00
N GLN A 204 -5.69 7.11 -16.48
CA GLN A 204 -5.14 5.77 -16.20
C GLN A 204 -3.67 5.64 -16.58
N LYS A 205 -3.21 6.34 -17.63
CA LYS A 205 -1.80 6.37 -18.02
C LYS A 205 -0.94 7.01 -16.93
N ASN A 206 -1.39 8.13 -16.36
CA ASN A 206 -0.68 8.82 -15.30
C ASN A 206 -0.63 7.97 -14.01
N TYR A 207 -1.73 7.32 -13.63
CA TYR A 207 -1.71 6.42 -12.48
C TYR A 207 -0.75 5.24 -12.66
N ARG A 208 -0.73 4.64 -13.85
CA ARG A 208 0.24 3.57 -14.16
C ARG A 208 1.68 4.08 -14.11
N GLU A 209 1.93 5.30 -14.58
CA GLU A 209 3.23 5.95 -14.50
C GLU A 209 3.66 6.17 -13.04
N ILE A 210 2.76 6.67 -12.19
CA ILE A 210 2.98 6.76 -10.73
C ILE A 210 3.36 5.39 -10.16
N GLY A 211 2.63 4.33 -10.53
CA GLY A 211 2.94 2.95 -10.14
C GLY A 211 4.34 2.49 -10.59
N GLN A 212 4.70 2.78 -11.84
CA GLN A 212 6.02 2.48 -12.38
C GLN A 212 7.13 3.22 -11.61
N LEU A 213 6.93 4.50 -11.29
CA LEU A 213 7.89 5.29 -10.51
C LEU A 213 8.04 4.72 -9.10
N ILE A 214 6.95 4.35 -8.42
CA ILE A 214 7.03 3.68 -7.11
C ILE A 214 7.82 2.37 -7.21
N ALA A 215 7.60 1.57 -8.26
CA ALA A 215 8.36 0.34 -8.48
C ALA A 215 9.86 0.61 -8.70
N LYS A 216 10.22 1.63 -9.49
CA LYS A 216 11.62 2.06 -9.68
C LYS A 216 12.27 2.48 -8.36
N ALA A 217 11.55 3.24 -7.54
CA ALA A 217 11.98 3.65 -6.21
C ALA A 217 12.31 2.43 -5.34
N ILE A 218 11.44 1.41 -5.36
CA ILE A 218 11.67 0.17 -4.64
C ILE A 218 12.96 -0.50 -5.13
N LEU A 219 13.07 -0.74 -6.44
CA LEU A 219 14.21 -1.43 -7.04
C LEU A 219 15.54 -0.71 -6.81
N ARG A 220 15.55 0.64 -6.80
CA ARG A 220 16.75 1.45 -6.54
C ARG A 220 17.28 1.33 -5.11
N LYS A 221 16.42 1.14 -4.11
CA LYS A 221 16.84 1.18 -2.69
C LYS A 221 17.72 0.00 -2.28
N ASN A 222 17.56 -1.17 -2.92
CA ASN A 222 18.35 -2.38 -2.60
C ASN A 222 19.18 -2.90 -3.79
N GLY A 223 19.26 -2.15 -4.89
CA GLY A 223 20.19 -2.41 -6.00
C GLY A 223 21.51 -1.70 -5.84
#